data_AF-A0A177NL40-F1
#
_entry.id   AF-A0A177NL40-F1
#
_cell.length_a   1.000
_cell.length_b   1.000
_cell.length_c   1.000
_cell.angle_alpha   90.00
_cell.angle_beta   90.00
_cell.angle_gamma   90.00
#
_symmetry.space_group_name_H-M   'P 1'
#
loop_
_entity.id
_entity.type
_entity.pdbx_description
1 polymer ?
#
loop_
_entity_poly.entity_id
_entity_poly.type
_entity_poly.pdbx_seq_one_letter_code
_entity_poly.pdbx_strand_id
1 'polypeptide(L)'
;MTPNNQTNTATAAAATTQGEAVQSARLYLTVQQFNQKHPAFPVGTLRHQIFNEETNGLKKSGAIVRNGRRVLINEPKYFAWLESQNERAA
;
A
#
# COMPACT_ATOMS: atom_id res chain seq x y z
N MET A 1 -54.27 29.97 -5.27
CA MET A 1 -53.61 29.91 -3.95
C MET A 1 -53.45 28.46 -3.56
N THR A 2 -52.25 27.92 -3.75
CA THR A 2 -51.80 26.66 -3.15
C THR A 2 -50.32 26.86 -2.84
N PRO A 3 -49.90 26.72 -1.57
CA PRO A 3 -48.49 26.75 -1.20
C PRO A 3 -47.89 25.34 -1.37
N ASN A 4 -46.70 25.22 -1.96
CA ASN A 4 -45.93 23.98 -1.93
C ASN A 4 -44.45 24.34 -1.86
N ASN A 5 -43.95 24.54 -0.63
CA ASN A 5 -43.30 23.55 0.23
C ASN A 5 -41.78 23.56 0.03
N GLN A 6 -41.13 24.33 0.91
CA GLN A 6 -39.72 24.20 1.24
C GLN A 6 -39.55 22.99 2.15
N THR A 7 -38.74 22.03 1.75
CA THR A 7 -37.97 21.21 2.68
C THR A 7 -36.58 20.98 2.09
N ASN A 8 -35.67 21.87 2.45
CA ASN A 8 -34.24 21.58 2.45
C ASN A 8 -33.96 20.58 3.57
N THR A 9 -33.53 19.37 3.22
CA THR A 9 -32.79 18.49 4.12
C THR A 9 -31.38 18.35 3.57
N ALA A 10 -30.44 18.92 4.33
CA ALA A 10 -29.02 18.86 4.10
C ALA A 10 -28.51 17.41 4.13
N THR A 11 -27.69 17.05 3.15
CA THR A 11 -26.67 16.01 3.32
C THR A 11 -25.36 16.61 2.87
N ALA A 12 -24.64 17.14 3.86
CA ALA A 12 -23.23 17.46 3.76
C ALA A 12 -22.43 16.20 4.05
N ALA A 13 -21.59 15.77 3.12
CA ALA A 13 -20.43 14.93 3.42
C ALA A 13 -19.36 15.10 2.33
N ALA A 14 -18.44 16.02 2.64
CA ALA A 14 -17.03 16.01 2.28
C ALA A 14 -16.62 15.86 0.80
N ALA A 15 -16.26 17.02 0.24
CA ALA A 15 -15.25 17.16 -0.80
C ALA A 15 -13.96 16.40 -0.49
N THR A 16 -13.29 15.86 -1.51
CA THR A 16 -11.88 16.15 -1.83
C THR A 16 -11.56 15.67 -3.25
N THR A 17 -11.37 16.66 -4.12
CA THR A 17 -10.68 16.54 -5.42
C THR A 17 -9.23 16.16 -5.18
N GLN A 18 -8.70 15.13 -5.86
CA GLN A 18 -7.27 14.98 -6.13
C GLN A 18 -7.16 14.59 -7.61
N GLY A 19 -6.57 15.36 -8.53
CA GLY A 19 -5.41 16.23 -8.35
C GLY A 19 -4.13 15.40 -8.36
N GLU A 20 -4.02 14.43 -9.27
CA GLU A 20 -2.89 13.50 -9.31
C GLU A 20 -1.69 14.21 -9.95
N ALA A 21 -1.01 15.01 -9.12
CA ALA A 21 0.36 15.37 -9.37
C ALA A 21 1.13 14.06 -9.49
N VAL A 22 1.74 13.81 -10.65
CA VAL A 22 2.63 12.67 -10.89
C VAL A 22 3.86 12.85 -9.98
N GLN A 23 3.69 12.51 -8.71
CA GLN A 23 4.78 12.34 -7.77
C GLN A 23 5.56 11.15 -8.28
N SER A 24 6.75 11.44 -8.81
CA SER A 24 7.72 10.46 -9.28
C SER A 24 7.71 9.28 -8.32
N ALA A 25 7.11 8.17 -8.81
CA ALA A 25 6.74 7.05 -7.96
C ALA A 25 7.97 6.63 -7.16
N ARG A 26 7.93 6.89 -5.85
CA ARG A 26 8.99 6.43 -4.94
C ARG A 26 8.93 4.91 -4.96
N LEU A 27 9.71 4.30 -5.84
CA LEU A 27 9.74 2.84 -6.03
C LEU A 27 10.12 2.12 -4.74
N TYR A 28 10.84 2.81 -3.86
CA TYR A 28 11.35 2.28 -2.60
C TYR A 28 10.70 2.96 -1.41
N LEU A 29 10.03 2.17 -0.59
CA LEU A 29 9.37 2.60 0.64
C LEU A 29 10.03 1.92 1.84
N THR A 30 10.14 2.62 2.96
CA THR A 30 10.43 1.93 4.23
C THR A 30 9.24 1.08 4.65
N VAL A 31 9.46 0.12 5.55
CA VAL A 31 8.37 -0.71 6.13
C VAL A 31 7.21 0.14 6.68
N GLN A 32 7.53 1.25 7.34
CA GLN A 32 6.52 2.16 7.90
C GLN A 32 5.73 2.89 6.80
N GLN A 33 6.42 3.41 5.78
CA GLN A 33 5.77 4.07 4.65
C GLN A 33 4.92 3.10 3.82
N PHE A 34 5.38 1.86 3.67
CA PHE A 34 4.62 0.82 2.99
C PHE A 34 3.33 0.50 3.73
N ASN A 35 3.37 0.33 5.05
CA ASN A 35 2.18 0.13 5.88
C ASN A 35 1.22 1.34 5.86
N GLN A 36 1.75 2.57 5.83
CA GLN A 36 0.92 3.78 5.72
C GLN A 36 0.21 3.87 4.36
N LYS A 37 0.89 3.50 3.28
CA LYS A 37 0.32 3.48 1.93
C LYS A 37 -0.65 2.30 1.74
N HIS A 38 -0.30 1.15 2.30
CA HIS A 38 -1.03 -0.10 2.18
C HIS A 38 -1.37 -0.66 3.56
N PRO A 39 -2.44 -0.19 4.21
CA PRO A 39 -2.82 -0.61 5.56
C PRO A 39 -3.19 -2.10 5.67
N ALA A 40 -3.44 -2.76 4.53
CA ALA A 40 -3.62 -4.20 4.44
C ALA A 40 -2.36 -5.01 4.79
N PHE A 41 -1.19 -4.37 4.89
CA PHE A 41 0.07 -5.02 5.23
C PHE A 41 0.62 -4.49 6.56
N PRO A 42 0.22 -5.11 7.70
CA PRO A 42 0.72 -4.73 9.00
C PRO A 42 2.24 -4.82 9.09
N VAL A 43 2.85 -3.88 9.81
CA VAL A 43 4.30 -3.83 10.05
C VAL A 43 4.85 -5.15 10.60
N GLY A 44 4.10 -5.84 11.47
CA GLY A 44 4.50 -7.14 12.03
C GLY A 44 4.68 -8.20 10.94
N THR A 45 3.71 -8.32 10.04
CA THR A 45 3.75 -9.26 8.90
C THR A 45 4.89 -8.93 7.96
N LEU A 46 5.08 -7.65 7.60
CA LEU A 46 6.18 -7.21 6.75
C LEU A 46 7.53 -7.55 7.36
N ARG A 47 7.71 -7.31 8.67
CA ARG A 47 8.96 -7.67 9.38
C ARG A 47 9.20 -9.18 9.39
N HIS A 48 8.16 -9.98 9.61
CA HIS A 48 8.26 -11.43 9.57
C HIS A 48 8.68 -11.94 8.18
N GLN A 49 8.10 -11.39 7.11
CA GLN A 49 8.47 -11.75 5.74
C GLN A 49 9.89 -11.32 5.37
N ILE A 50 10.31 -10.12 5.80
CA ILE A 50 11.69 -9.62 5.62
C ILE A 50 12.69 -10.47 6.40
N PHE A 51 12.35 -10.87 7.63
CA PHE A 51 13.21 -11.74 8.44
C PHE A 51 13.43 -13.10 7.77
N ASN A 52 12.38 -13.64 7.14
CA ASN A 52 12.41 -14.91 6.42
C ASN A 52 12.74 -14.75 4.93
N GLU A 53 13.35 -13.64 4.50
CA GLU A 53 13.52 -13.31 3.08
C GLU A 53 14.35 -14.34 2.28
N GLU A 54 15.22 -15.09 2.95
CA GLU A 54 16.04 -16.15 2.37
C GLU A 54 15.22 -17.41 2.06
N THR A 55 14.22 -17.72 2.88
CA THR A 55 13.45 -18.98 2.81
C THR A 55 12.17 -18.83 2.01
N ASN A 56 11.51 -17.67 2.08
CA ASN A 56 10.28 -17.39 1.34
C ASN A 56 10.52 -16.88 -0.10
N GLY A 57 11.79 -16.73 -0.51
CA GLY A 57 12.16 -16.25 -1.85
C GLY A 57 12.00 -14.74 -2.06
N LEU A 58 11.64 -13.99 -1.03
CA LEU A 58 11.46 -12.54 -1.10
C LEU A 58 12.77 -11.84 -1.46
N LYS A 59 13.92 -12.31 -0.97
CA LYS A 59 15.23 -11.75 -1.37
C LYS A 59 15.52 -11.97 -2.84
N LYS A 60 15.18 -13.14 -3.40
CA LYS A 60 15.40 -13.49 -4.82
C LYS A 60 14.54 -12.65 -5.76
N SER A 61 13.35 -12.24 -5.32
CA SER A 61 12.48 -11.33 -6.10
C SER A 61 13.09 -9.94 -6.30
N GLY A 62 14.09 -9.56 -5.49
CA GLY A 62 14.65 -8.21 -5.48
C GLY A 62 13.68 -7.15 -4.92
N ALA A 63 12.62 -7.58 -4.22
CA ALA A 63 11.68 -6.70 -3.52
C ALA A 63 12.33 -6.01 -2.31
N ILE A 64 13.37 -6.59 -1.71
CA ILE A 64 14.04 -6.02 -0.54
C ILE A 64 15.39 -5.42 -0.94
N VAL A 65 15.60 -4.16 -0.56
CA VAL A 65 16.85 -3.44 -0.73
C VAL A 65 17.36 -2.97 0.63
N ARG A 66 18.57 -3.39 0.98
CA ARG A 66 19.23 -2.98 2.22
C ARG A 66 20.08 -1.74 1.97
N ASN A 67 19.76 -0.64 2.65
CA ASN A 67 20.52 0.60 2.62
C ASN A 67 21.10 0.85 4.03
N GLY A 68 22.26 0.26 4.29
CA GLY A 68 22.89 0.26 5.62
C GLY A 68 22.00 -0.41 6.66
N ARG A 69 21.60 0.35 7.69
CA ARG A 69 20.69 -0.14 8.76
C ARG A 69 19.21 -0.13 8.36
N ARG A 70 18.86 0.43 7.20
CA ARG A 70 17.47 0.58 6.74
C ARG A 70 17.13 -0.50 5.73
N VAL A 71 15.90 -1.01 5.85
CA VAL A 71 15.30 -1.91 4.85
C VAL A 71 14.29 -1.12 4.04
N LEU A 72 14.44 -1.20 2.72
CA LEU A 72 13.54 -0.61 1.74
C LEU A 72 12.83 -1.73 0.98
N ILE A 73 11.56 -1.51 0.73
CA ILE A 73 10.69 -2.39 -0.04
C ILE A 73 10.48 -1.74 -1.40
N ASN A 74 10.85 -2.45 -2.45
CA ASN A 74 10.50 -2.12 -3.82
C ASN A 74 9.05 -2.56 -4.06
N GLU A 75 8.15 -1.59 -4.16
CA GLU A 75 6.70 -1.80 -4.21
C GLU A 75 6.25 -2.75 -5.34
N PRO A 76 6.57 -2.50 -6.64
CA PRO A 76 6.10 -3.36 -7.72
C PRO A 76 6.67 -4.78 -7.63
N LYS A 77 7.94 -4.93 -7.23
CA LYS A 77 8.55 -6.26 -7.06
C LYS A 77 7.96 -7.04 -5.90
N TYR A 78 7.55 -6.34 -4.84
CA TYR A 78 6.90 -6.96 -3.69
C TYR A 78 5.54 -7.54 -4.08
N PHE A 79 4.73 -6.80 -4.85
CA PHE A 79 3.44 -7.32 -5.34
C PHE A 79 3.60 -8.50 -6.29
N ALA A 80 4.55 -8.42 -7.25
CA ALA A 80 4.85 -9.55 -8.13
C ALA A 80 5.28 -10.80 -7.34
N TRP A 81 6.07 -10.64 -6.28
CA TRP A 81 6.39 -11.75 -5.38
C TRP A 81 5.15 -12.29 -4.67
N LEU A 82 4.28 -11.42 -4.15
CA LEU A 82 3.06 -11.83 -3.45
C LEU A 82 2.14 -12.66 -4.35
N GLU A 83 1.94 -12.22 -5.59
CA GLU A 83 1.17 -12.96 -6.60
C GLU A 83 1.79 -14.34 -6.87
N SER A 84 3.13 -14.40 -7.06
CA SER A 84 3.83 -15.67 -7.25
C SER A 84 3.72 -16.64 -6.07
N GLN A 85 3.56 -16.12 -4.83
CA GLN A 85 3.33 -16.98 -3.66
C GLN A 85 1.94 -17.60 -3.70
N ASN A 86 0.93 -16.86 -4.17
CA ASN A 86 -0.42 -17.36 -4.29
C ASN A 86 -0.55 -18.43 -5.39
N GLU A 87 0.15 -18.26 -6.52
CA GLU A 87 0.20 -19.26 -7.59
C GLU A 87 0.88 -20.56 -7.15
N ARG A 88 1.90 -20.49 -6.27
CA ARG A 88 2.56 -21.70 -5.73
C ARG A 88 1.72 -22.44 -4.70
N ALA A 89 0.73 -21.79 -4.11
CA ALA A 89 -0.13 -22.36 -3.08
C ALA A 89 -1.41 -23.00 -3.64
N ALA A 90 -1.76 -22.69 -4.89
CA ALA A 90 -2.86 -23.28 -5.65
C ALA A 90 -2.44 -24.59 -6.34
#